data_AF-A0A923BEH5-F1
#
_entry.id   AF-A0A923BEH5-F1
#
_cell.length_a   1.000
_cell.length_b   1.000
_cell.length_c   1.000
_cell.angle_alpha   90.00
_cell.angle_beta   90.00
_cell.angle_gamma   90.00
#
_symmetry.space_group_name_H-M   'P 1'
#
loop_
_entity.id
_entity.type
_entity.pdbx_description
1 polymer ?
#
loop_
_entity_poly.entity_id
_entity_poly.type
_entity_poly.pdbx_seq_one_letter_code
_entity_poly.pdbx_strand_id
1 'polypeptide(L)'
;MNQHYLPPLGQLWREAGAFASLGRRAAAPLPCATDRYGHGRPVIVVPGFLATDGSTTALRSNLAAAGYDVRGWGQGMNLGATEARLDRLERDVADLADEAGEPVALIGWSLGGLYAREIAKRIPDAVDRVITLGSPFSGSLRGNRVWWLYELVNR
;
A
#
# COMPACT_ATOMS: atom_id res chain seq x y z
N MET A 1 -7.73 18.27 -31.24
CA MET A 1 -6.40 17.61 -31.35
C MET A 1 -5.50 18.23 -30.29
N ASN A 2 -5.50 17.70 -29.07
CA ASN A 2 -4.63 18.19 -27.99
C ASN A 2 -3.49 17.20 -27.83
N GLN A 3 -2.28 17.63 -28.23
CA GLN A 3 -1.06 16.87 -28.00
C GLN A 3 -0.76 16.88 -26.50
N HIS A 4 -1.10 15.80 -25.82
CA HIS A 4 -0.68 15.57 -24.44
C HIS A 4 0.83 15.31 -24.43
N TYR A 5 1.60 16.31 -23.98
CA TYR A 5 3.03 16.17 -23.74
C TYR A 5 3.25 15.21 -22.55
N LEU A 6 3.41 13.92 -22.86
CA LEU A 6 3.86 12.93 -21.90
C LEU A 6 5.32 13.25 -21.56
N PRO A 7 5.67 13.41 -20.27
CA PRO A 7 7.06 13.58 -19.90
C PRO A 7 7.85 12.34 -20.35
N PRO A 8 9.14 12.49 -20.70
CA PRO A 8 9.97 11.34 -21.05
C PRO A 8 9.91 10.29 -19.93
N LEU A 9 9.76 9.01 -20.29
CA LEU A 9 9.64 7.89 -19.34
C LEU A 9 10.68 7.96 -18.21
N GLY A 10 11.92 8.35 -18.51
CA GLY A 10 13.00 8.51 -17.54
C GLY A 10 12.78 9.57 -16.45
N GLN A 11 11.94 10.59 -16.68
CA GLN A 11 11.58 11.59 -15.65
C GLN A 11 10.50 11.06 -14.70
N LEU A 12 9.54 10.28 -15.22
CA LEU A 12 8.55 9.53 -14.43
C LEU A 12 9.20 8.47 -13.54
N TRP A 13 10.18 7.73 -14.07
CA TRP A 13 10.97 6.76 -13.31
C TRP A 13 11.82 7.41 -12.22
N ARG A 14 12.31 8.63 -12.44
CA ARG A 14 13.03 9.40 -11.40
C ARG A 14 12.11 9.90 -10.31
N GLU A 15 10.88 10.32 -10.63
CA GLU A 15 9.89 10.70 -9.62
C GLU A 15 9.42 9.47 -8.82
N ALA A 16 9.06 8.37 -9.48
CA ALA A 16 8.69 7.11 -8.80
C ALA A 16 9.86 6.50 -8.00
N GLY A 17 11.09 6.57 -8.53
CA GLY A 17 12.31 6.15 -7.84
C GLY A 17 12.69 7.07 -6.66
N ALA A 18 12.38 8.36 -6.74
CA ALA A 18 12.49 9.27 -5.60
C ALA A 18 11.51 8.87 -4.48
N PHE A 19 10.28 8.47 -4.83
CA PHE A 19 9.32 7.92 -3.86
C PHE A 19 9.74 6.55 -3.29
N ALA A 20 10.32 5.66 -4.11
CA ALA A 20 10.84 4.37 -3.65
C ALA A 20 12.09 4.52 -2.75
N SER A 21 12.90 5.56 -2.98
CA SER A 21 14.10 5.86 -2.19
C SER A 21 13.83 6.66 -0.92
N LEU A 22 12.63 7.26 -0.77
CA LEU A 22 12.19 7.95 0.44
C LEU A 22 12.15 7.03 1.68
N GLY A 23 12.01 5.72 1.50
CA GLY A 23 11.82 4.75 2.59
C GLY A 23 13.09 4.20 3.26
N ARG A 24 14.30 4.61 2.84
CA ARG A 24 15.55 4.05 3.40
C ARG A 24 16.01 4.66 4.73
N ARG A 25 15.24 5.58 5.31
CA ARG A 25 15.50 6.09 6.66
C ARG A 25 14.46 5.51 7.61
N ALA A 26 14.89 4.62 8.49
CA ALA A 26 14.18 4.42 9.75
C ALA A 26 14.29 5.74 10.51
N ALA A 27 13.30 6.62 10.34
CA ALA A 27 13.16 7.77 11.21
C ALA A 27 12.81 7.21 12.60
N ALA A 28 13.47 7.71 13.64
CA ALA A 28 13.00 7.47 15.00
C ALA A 28 11.50 7.79 15.06
N PRO A 29 10.70 7.00 15.79
CA PRO A 29 9.26 7.26 15.89
C PRO A 29 9.00 8.70 16.27
N LEU A 30 7.98 9.29 15.65
CA LEU A 30 7.55 10.65 15.99
C LEU A 30 7.09 10.67 17.45
N PRO A 31 7.29 11.79 18.18
CA PRO A 31 6.85 11.89 19.57
C PRO A 31 5.36 11.58 19.78
N CYS A 32 4.49 11.94 18.83
CA CYS A 32 3.06 11.64 18.88
C CYS A 32 2.72 10.16 18.66
N ALA A 33 3.69 9.36 18.18
CA ALA A 33 3.50 7.94 17.96
C ALA A 33 3.73 7.13 19.24
N THR A 34 4.15 7.71 20.37
CA THR A 34 4.41 6.93 21.60
C THR A 34 3.19 6.71 22.48
N ASP A 35 2.07 7.34 22.17
CA ASP A 35 0.86 7.35 23.01
C ASP A 35 0.05 6.03 23.01
N ARG A 36 0.63 4.94 22.47
CA ARG A 36 0.12 3.55 22.49
C ARG A 36 -1.37 3.36 22.13
N TYR A 37 -1.89 4.17 21.21
CA TYR A 37 -3.28 4.07 20.71
C TYR A 37 -3.64 2.74 20.03
N GLY A 38 -2.65 1.97 19.60
CA GLY A 38 -2.86 0.78 18.78
C GLY A 38 -3.38 -0.43 19.54
N HIS A 39 -3.09 -0.56 20.84
CA HIS A 39 -3.56 -1.67 21.69
C HIS A 39 -3.37 -3.09 21.12
N GLY A 40 -2.36 -3.31 20.28
CA GLY A 40 -2.07 -4.59 19.63
C GLY A 40 -2.85 -4.86 18.35
N ARG A 41 -3.74 -3.94 17.94
CA ARG A 41 -4.64 -4.16 16.80
C ARG A 41 -3.86 -4.41 15.50
N PRO A 42 -4.28 -5.38 14.67
CA PRO A 42 -3.54 -5.80 13.50
C PRO A 42 -3.67 -4.82 12.33
N VAL A 43 -2.54 -4.55 11.65
CA VAL A 43 -2.45 -3.64 10.50
C VAL A 43 -1.56 -4.25 9.41
N ILE A 44 -2.02 -4.25 8.16
CA ILE A 44 -1.17 -4.53 6.99
C ILE A 44 -0.98 -3.27 6.15
N VAL A 45 0.27 -2.98 5.79
CA VAL A 45 0.62 -1.85 4.91
C VAL A 45 1.00 -2.34 3.52
N VAL A 46 0.23 -1.94 2.51
CA VAL A 46 0.40 -2.34 1.11
C VAL A 46 1.10 -1.22 0.31
N PRO A 47 2.29 -1.48 -0.28
CA PRO A 47 3.07 -0.48 -1.01
C PRO A 47 2.47 -0.15 -2.38
N GLY A 48 2.89 0.99 -2.94
CA GLY A 48 2.55 1.41 -4.30
C GLY A 48 3.30 0.65 -5.40
N PHE A 49 2.99 0.94 -6.67
CA PHE A 49 3.65 0.32 -7.82
C PHE A 49 5.17 0.53 -7.80
N LEU A 50 5.94 -0.51 -8.13
CA LEU A 50 7.41 -0.62 -8.06
C LEU A 50 8.02 -0.43 -6.67
N ALA A 51 7.17 -0.31 -5.64
CA ALA A 51 7.62 -0.14 -4.28
C ALA A 51 7.63 -1.48 -3.55
N THR A 52 8.47 -1.58 -2.53
CA THR A 52 8.59 -2.73 -1.63
C THR A 52 8.22 -2.30 -0.23
N ASP A 53 8.19 -3.25 0.70
CA ASP A 53 8.14 -3.02 2.14
C ASP A 53 9.17 -1.99 2.66
N GLY A 54 10.32 -1.88 1.99
CA GLY A 54 11.32 -0.86 2.34
C GLY A 54 10.78 0.56 2.22
N SER A 55 9.89 0.81 1.25
CA SER A 55 9.29 2.12 1.00
C SER A 55 8.32 2.57 2.09
N THR A 56 7.75 1.63 2.84
CA THR A 56 6.76 1.88 3.90
C THR A 56 7.34 1.73 5.31
N THR A 57 8.66 1.53 5.43
CA THR A 57 9.36 1.32 6.71
C THR A 57 9.05 2.40 7.73
N ALA A 58 9.20 3.68 7.37
CA ALA A 58 8.95 4.78 8.30
C ALA A 58 7.50 4.80 8.81
N LEU A 59 6.53 4.53 7.95
CA LEU A 59 5.12 4.43 8.35
C LEU A 59 4.90 3.28 9.33
N ARG A 60 5.40 2.09 8.99
CA ARG A 60 5.27 0.90 9.83
C ARG A 60 5.95 1.06 11.18
N SER A 61 7.13 1.68 11.23
CA SER A 61 7.84 1.95 12.49
C SER A 61 7.07 2.91 13.41
N ASN A 62 6.39 3.92 12.85
CA ASN A 62 5.56 4.82 13.65
C ASN A 62 4.30 4.13 14.17
N LEU A 63 3.65 3.31 13.34
CA LEU A 63 2.49 2.53 13.77
C LEU A 63 2.88 1.49 14.85
N ALA A 64 4.02 0.81 14.69
CA ALA A 64 4.53 -0.10 15.70
C ALA A 64 4.86 0.62 17.03
N ALA A 65 5.46 1.82 16.96
CA ALA A 65 5.68 2.65 18.15
C ALA A 65 4.37 3.07 18.83
N ALA A 66 3.32 3.28 18.04
CA ALA A 66 1.97 3.56 18.52
C ALA A 66 1.24 2.31 19.04
N GLY A 67 1.90 1.14 19.07
CA GLY A 67 1.39 -0.07 19.69
C GLY A 67 0.46 -0.90 18.81
N TYR A 68 0.52 -0.77 17.48
CA TYR A 68 -0.18 -1.68 16.55
C TYR A 68 0.68 -2.93 16.24
N ASP A 69 0.06 -4.08 15.95
CA ASP A 69 0.76 -5.21 15.30
C ASP A 69 0.80 -4.95 13.79
N VAL A 70 1.93 -4.43 13.32
CA VAL A 70 2.07 -3.94 11.95
C VAL A 70 2.87 -4.93 11.11
N ARG A 71 2.22 -5.47 10.08
CA ARG A 71 2.83 -6.32 9.07
C ARG A 71 3.02 -5.54 7.76
N GLY A 72 4.05 -5.93 7.01
CA GLY A 72 4.23 -5.48 5.62
C GLY A 72 3.40 -6.27 4.64
N TRP A 73 3.59 -5.97 3.37
CA TRP A 73 2.97 -6.69 2.28
C TRP A 73 3.64 -8.05 2.02
N GLY A 74 4.95 -8.19 2.27
CA GLY A 74 5.60 -9.51 2.27
C GLY A 74 5.73 -10.25 0.92
N GLN A 75 5.32 -9.65 -0.21
CA GLN A 75 5.43 -10.26 -1.55
C GLN A 75 6.45 -9.57 -2.47
N GLY A 76 7.44 -8.88 -1.90
CA GLY A 76 8.51 -8.20 -2.65
C GLY A 76 8.03 -6.92 -3.32
N MET A 77 8.49 -6.67 -4.55
CA MET A 77 8.13 -5.47 -5.31
C MET A 77 6.70 -5.58 -5.86
N ASN A 78 5.89 -4.54 -5.63
CA ASN A 78 4.54 -4.47 -6.20
C ASN A 78 4.62 -4.14 -7.69
N LEU A 79 4.57 -5.18 -8.50
CA LEU A 79 4.61 -5.11 -9.97
C LEU A 79 3.22 -4.96 -10.59
N GLY A 80 2.17 -4.74 -9.80
CA GLY A 80 0.81 -4.57 -10.27
C GLY A 80 -0.13 -5.74 -9.96
N ALA A 81 -1.43 -5.46 -10.11
CA ALA A 81 -2.55 -6.32 -9.69
C ALA A 81 -2.65 -7.57 -10.57
N THR A 82 -2.12 -8.68 -10.06
CA THR A 82 -2.31 -10.03 -10.61
C THR A 82 -3.14 -10.84 -9.63
N GLU A 83 -3.97 -11.77 -10.11
CA GLU A 83 -4.84 -12.59 -9.27
C GLU A 83 -4.06 -13.31 -8.16
N ALA A 84 -2.96 -13.97 -8.51
CA ALA A 84 -2.10 -14.66 -7.53
C ALA A 84 -1.56 -13.77 -6.39
N ARG A 85 -1.41 -12.46 -6.63
CA ARG A 85 -0.96 -11.48 -5.63
C ARG A 85 -2.11 -11.05 -4.73
N LEU A 86 -3.30 -10.90 -5.30
CA LEU A 86 -4.53 -10.66 -4.54
C LEU A 86 -4.83 -11.88 -3.65
N ASP A 87 -4.81 -13.10 -4.20
CA ASP A 87 -5.06 -14.33 -3.44
C ASP A 87 -4.05 -14.56 -2.31
N ARG A 88 -2.81 -14.14 -2.52
CA ARG A 88 -1.80 -14.16 -1.46
C ARG A 88 -2.08 -13.12 -0.39
N LEU A 89 -2.41 -11.88 -0.78
CA LEU A 89 -2.74 -10.83 0.18
C LEU A 89 -4.01 -11.18 0.97
N GLU A 90 -5.00 -11.79 0.32
CA GLU A 90 -6.22 -12.29 0.95
C GLU A 90 -5.90 -13.30 2.05
N ARG A 91 -5.04 -14.29 1.75
CA ARG A 91 -4.56 -15.26 2.74
C ARG A 91 -3.79 -14.60 3.87
N ASP A 92 -2.84 -13.72 3.55
CA ASP A 92 -2.05 -13.01 4.56
C ASP A 92 -2.95 -12.19 5.52
N VAL A 93 -4.07 -11.63 5.01
CA VAL A 93 -5.05 -10.89 5.81
C VAL A 93 -5.91 -11.83 6.66
N ALA A 94 -6.40 -12.92 6.09
CA ALA A 94 -7.20 -13.91 6.83
C ALA A 94 -6.38 -14.56 7.95
N ASP A 95 -5.15 -14.99 7.65
CA ASP A 95 -4.25 -15.61 8.62
C ASP A 95 -3.94 -14.66 9.78
N LEU A 96 -3.72 -13.36 9.50
CA LEU A 96 -3.47 -12.36 10.54
C LEU A 96 -4.73 -12.05 11.35
N ALA A 97 -5.90 -12.00 10.72
CA ALA A 97 -7.17 -11.81 11.43
C ALA A 97 -7.43 -12.96 12.41
N ASP A 98 -7.17 -14.19 11.97
CA ASP A 98 -7.30 -15.40 12.79
C ASP A 98 -6.26 -15.45 13.92
N GLU A 99 -5.00 -15.09 13.64
CA GLU A 99 -3.92 -14.99 14.64
C GLU A 99 -4.25 -13.95 15.74
N ALA A 100 -4.76 -12.79 15.34
CA ALA A 100 -5.10 -11.70 16.24
C ALA A 100 -6.45 -11.90 16.97
N GLY A 101 -7.35 -12.70 16.40
CA GLY A 101 -8.73 -12.84 16.87
C GLY A 101 -9.59 -11.60 16.63
N GLU A 102 -9.15 -10.68 15.75
CA GLU A 102 -9.89 -9.47 15.36
C GLU A 102 -9.59 -9.06 13.90
N PRO A 103 -10.51 -8.34 13.21
CA PRO A 103 -10.32 -7.95 11.82
C PRO A 103 -9.14 -6.98 11.59
N VAL A 104 -8.49 -7.07 10.44
CA VAL A 104 -7.26 -6.33 10.11
C VAL A 104 -7.57 -4.96 9.49
N ALA A 105 -6.84 -3.92 9.92
CA ALA A 105 -6.85 -2.65 9.22
C ALA A 105 -5.86 -2.66 8.04
N LEU A 106 -6.31 -2.24 6.85
CA LEU A 106 -5.49 -2.20 5.65
C LEU A 106 -5.10 -0.76 5.31
N ILE A 107 -3.80 -0.48 5.20
CA ILE A 107 -3.28 0.82 4.77
C ILE A 107 -2.65 0.66 3.40
N GLY A 108 -3.27 1.22 2.37
CA GLY A 108 -2.78 1.15 1.00
C GLY A 108 -2.19 2.48 0.54
N TRP A 109 -0.95 2.47 0.05
CA TRP A 109 -0.34 3.62 -0.60
C TRP A 109 -0.39 3.50 -2.12
N SER A 110 -0.86 4.55 -2.81
CA SER A 110 -0.97 4.59 -4.27
C SER A 110 -1.75 3.37 -4.81
N LEU A 111 -1.12 2.50 -5.61
CA LEU A 111 -1.73 1.25 -6.08
C LEU A 111 -2.16 0.33 -4.93
N GLY A 112 -1.44 0.31 -3.80
CA GLY A 112 -1.79 -0.50 -2.64
C GLY A 112 -3.19 -0.20 -2.09
N GLY A 113 -3.70 1.02 -2.29
CA GLY A 113 -5.08 1.36 -1.91
C GLY A 113 -6.14 0.63 -2.73
N LEU A 114 -5.87 0.30 -3.99
CA LEU A 114 -6.78 -0.51 -4.81
C LEU A 114 -6.79 -1.96 -4.34
N TYR A 115 -5.62 -2.52 -4.03
CA TYR A 115 -5.51 -3.86 -3.41
C TYR A 115 -6.31 -3.93 -2.11
N ALA A 116 -6.07 -3.00 -1.19
CA ALA A 116 -6.74 -2.99 0.11
C ALA A 116 -8.27 -2.94 -0.03
N ARG A 117 -8.78 -2.15 -0.98
CA ARG A 117 -10.22 -2.08 -1.27
C ARG A 117 -10.76 -3.36 -1.89
N GLU A 118 -9.99 -4.05 -2.73
CA GLU A 118 -10.43 -5.29 -3.36
C GLU A 118 -10.49 -6.42 -2.33
N ILE A 119 -9.49 -6.55 -1.47
CA ILE A 119 -9.50 -7.50 -0.36
C ILE A 119 -10.68 -7.27 0.58
N ALA A 120 -10.96 -6.02 0.95
CA ALA A 120 -12.09 -5.67 1.79
C ALA A 120 -13.46 -6.08 1.20
N LYS A 121 -13.57 -6.23 -0.14
CA LYS A 121 -14.78 -6.78 -0.76
C LYS A 121 -14.83 -8.30 -0.74
N ARG A 122 -13.67 -8.96 -0.89
CA ARG A 122 -13.56 -10.42 -0.95
C ARG A 122 -13.78 -11.06 0.42
N ILE A 123 -13.17 -10.48 1.46
CA ILE A 123 -13.20 -10.99 2.83
C ILE A 123 -13.59 -9.88 3.83
N PRO A 124 -14.81 -9.33 3.73
CA PRO A 124 -15.23 -8.17 4.54
C PRO A 124 -15.15 -8.42 6.04
N ASP A 125 -15.40 -9.65 6.49
CA ASP A 125 -15.39 -10.00 7.92
C ASP A 125 -13.98 -10.00 8.53
N ALA A 126 -12.94 -10.18 7.70
CA ALA A 126 -11.55 -10.17 8.12
C ALA A 126 -10.91 -8.76 8.05
N VAL A 127 -11.65 -7.73 7.60
CA VAL A 127 -11.15 -6.37 7.42
C VAL A 127 -11.93 -5.35 8.25
N ASP A 128 -11.27 -4.70 9.21
CA ASP A 128 -11.87 -3.64 10.05
C ASP A 128 -12.09 -2.35 9.26
N ARG A 129 -11.06 -1.89 8.53
CA ARG A 129 -11.12 -0.66 7.72
C ARG A 129 -10.06 -0.62 6.64
N VAL A 130 -10.30 0.22 5.64
CA VAL A 130 -9.32 0.56 4.60
C VAL A 130 -8.94 2.04 4.70
N ILE A 131 -7.64 2.31 4.85
CA ILE A 131 -7.05 3.65 4.83
C ILE A 131 -6.20 3.76 3.57
N THR A 132 -6.39 4.83 2.82
CA THR A 132 -5.77 4.98 1.50
C THR A 132 -4.96 6.27 1.42
N LEU A 133 -3.71 6.17 1.00
CA LEU A 133 -2.78 7.28 0.91
C LEU A 133 -2.50 7.56 -0.56
N GLY A 134 -2.88 8.75 -1.07
CA GLY A 134 -2.58 9.18 -2.45
C GLY A 134 -3.00 8.17 -3.54
N SER A 135 -4.08 7.43 -3.30
CA SER A 135 -4.51 6.31 -4.15
C SER A 135 -5.58 6.78 -5.15
N PRO A 136 -5.53 6.35 -6.42
CA PRO A 136 -6.42 6.86 -7.46
C PRO A 136 -7.81 6.20 -7.39
N PHE A 137 -8.81 6.87 -6.83
CA PHE A 137 -10.18 6.33 -6.72
C PHE A 137 -11.29 7.13 -7.41
N SER A 138 -11.04 8.38 -7.79
CA SER A 138 -12.03 9.24 -8.43
C SER A 138 -11.40 9.95 -9.62
N GLY A 139 -12.01 9.77 -10.81
CA GLY A 139 -11.51 10.28 -12.09
C GLY A 139 -11.30 9.17 -13.12
N SER A 140 -11.31 9.52 -14.41
CA SER A 140 -10.91 8.56 -15.45
C SER A 140 -9.51 8.04 -15.13
N LEU A 141 -9.25 6.75 -15.35
CA LEU A 141 -7.90 6.18 -15.20
C LEU A 141 -6.87 6.99 -16.02
N ARG A 142 -7.29 7.64 -17.12
CA ARG A 142 -6.53 8.53 -17.99
C ARG A 142 -6.28 9.95 -17.44
N GLY A 143 -6.87 10.32 -16.31
CA GLY A 143 -6.72 11.62 -15.66
C GLY A 143 -5.43 11.76 -14.84
N ASN A 144 -4.69 10.67 -14.65
CA ASN A 144 -3.41 10.67 -13.95
C ASN A 144 -2.30 10.17 -14.89
N ARG A 145 -1.09 10.75 -14.81
CA ARG A 145 0.05 10.50 -15.75
C ARG A 145 0.58 9.05 -15.75
N VAL A 146 -0.02 8.16 -14.97
CA VAL A 146 0.41 6.78 -14.71
C VAL A 146 -0.52 5.74 -15.34
N TRP A 147 -1.56 6.18 -16.07
CA TRP A 147 -2.57 5.31 -16.70
C TRP A 147 -1.98 4.24 -17.65
N TRP A 148 -0.92 4.60 -18.37
CA TRP A 148 -0.19 3.71 -19.28
C TRP A 148 0.50 2.54 -18.57
N LEU A 149 0.84 2.72 -17.29
CA LEU A 149 1.52 1.71 -16.48
C LEU A 149 0.56 0.61 -16.02
N TYR A 150 -0.73 0.96 -15.86
CA TYR A 150 -1.80 0.01 -15.60
C TYR A 150 -2.10 -0.88 -16.84
N GLU A 151 -2.00 -0.33 -18.05
CA GLU A 151 -2.20 -1.10 -19.29
C GLU A 151 -1.03 -2.03 -19.62
N LEU A 152 0.19 -1.73 -19.18
CA LEU A 152 1.38 -2.53 -19.48
C LEU A 152 1.43 -3.84 -18.66
N VAL A 153 0.82 -3.85 -17.48
CA VAL A 153 0.84 -5.00 -16.56
C VAL A 153 -0.38 -5.93 -16.77
N ASN A 154 -1.48 -5.41 -17.29
CA ASN A 154 -2.68 -6.19 -17.64
C ASN A 154 -2.62 -6.80 -19.05
N ARG A 155 -1.44 -7.18 -19.55
CA ARG A 155 -1.26 -7.89 -20.82
C ARG A 155 -0.91 -9.35 -20.59
#